data_AF-A0A1S6EZ42-F1
#
_entry.id   AF-A0A1S6EZ42-F1
#
_cell.length_a   1.000
_cell.length_b   1.000
_cell.length_c   1.000
_cell.angle_alpha   90.00
_cell.angle_beta   90.00
_cell.angle_gamma   90.00
#
_symmetry.space_group_name_H-M   'P 1'
#
loop_
_entity.id
_entity.type
_entity.pdbx_description
1 polymer ?
#
loop_
_entity_poly.entity_id
_entity_poly.type
_entity_poly.pdbx_seq_one_letter_code
_entity_poly.pdbx_strand_id
1 'polypeptide(L)'
;MAAIEDKVAGLLSANALPIIYRDGQFEPSDGPAVEQAVHDPFWDLVSHARWDNVRTDMRQALSLRDNGGPNPALYAARALESTLKIVSSGKGWLTGRERGAANVIDTLVSSKNGRFIEPWEAEMLKRFFADVRNPDAHGAGADPQPKLTPIQTSWAIEFCMISIKSLLRRG
;
A
#
# COMPACT_ATOMS: atom_id res chain seq x y z
N MET A 1 -5.90 -7.87 -26.07
CA MET A 1 -4.84 -7.20 -25.29
C MET A 1 -4.04 -8.20 -24.47
N ALA A 2 -4.66 -9.09 -23.69
CA ALA A 2 -3.94 -10.12 -22.90
C ALA A 2 -2.82 -10.88 -23.66
N ALA A 3 -3.10 -11.38 -24.87
CA ALA A 3 -2.07 -12.10 -25.66
C ALA A 3 -0.85 -11.24 -26.07
N ILE A 4 -1.01 -9.92 -26.14
CA ILE A 4 0.11 -8.99 -26.41
C ILE A 4 0.90 -8.75 -25.12
N GLU A 5 0.20 -8.55 -24.00
CA GLU A 5 0.82 -8.41 -22.67
C GLU A 5 1.65 -9.64 -22.31
N ASP A 6 1.11 -10.85 -22.50
CA ASP A 6 1.82 -12.10 -22.23
C ASP A 6 3.10 -12.24 -23.07
N LYS A 7 3.03 -11.82 -24.34
CA LYS A 7 4.19 -11.87 -25.25
C LYS A 7 5.26 -10.86 -24.84
N VAL A 8 4.86 -9.64 -24.44
CA VAL A 8 5.78 -8.62 -23.93
C VAL A 8 6.43 -9.09 -22.63
N ALA A 9 5.64 -9.59 -21.68
CA ALA A 9 6.13 -10.13 -20.41
C ALA A 9 7.13 -11.29 -20.63
N GLY A 10 6.83 -12.20 -21.56
CA GLY A 10 7.72 -13.28 -21.95
C GLY A 10 9.07 -12.79 -22.50
N LEU A 11 9.06 -11.74 -23.34
CA LEU A 11 10.28 -11.13 -23.87
C LEU A 11 11.11 -10.43 -22.79
N LEU A 12 10.47 -9.68 -21.88
CA LEU A 12 11.16 -9.01 -20.78
C LEU A 12 11.85 -10.03 -19.86
N SER A 13 11.13 -11.09 -19.50
CA SER A 13 11.64 -12.18 -18.66
C SER A 13 12.79 -12.96 -19.33
N ALA A 14 12.64 -13.34 -20.60
CA ALA A 14 13.67 -14.08 -21.35
C ALA A 14 14.99 -13.32 -21.48
N ASN A 15 14.97 -11.99 -21.40
CA ASN A 15 16.15 -11.14 -21.48
C ASN A 15 16.62 -10.63 -20.10
N ALA A 16 16.03 -11.12 -19.00
CA ALA A 16 16.33 -10.68 -17.64
C ALA A 16 16.29 -9.15 -17.46
N LEU A 17 15.38 -8.49 -18.17
CA LEU A 17 15.20 -7.05 -18.06
C LEU A 17 14.50 -6.74 -16.72
N PRO A 18 15.00 -5.79 -15.92
CA PRO A 18 14.39 -5.41 -14.63
C PRO A 18 13.17 -4.52 -14.84
N ILE A 19 12.25 -4.95 -15.70
CA ILE A 19 11.06 -4.21 -16.14
C ILE A 19 9.91 -5.20 -16.23
N ILE A 20 8.74 -4.80 -15.73
CA ILE A 20 7.47 -5.51 -15.90
C ILE A 20 6.53 -4.70 -16.80
N TYR A 21 5.61 -5.38 -17.47
CA TYR A 21 4.56 -4.75 -18.28
C TYR A 21 3.20 -5.06 -17.65
N ARG A 22 2.50 -4.04 -17.15
CA ARG A 22 1.22 -4.16 -16.44
C ARG A 22 0.27 -3.05 -16.88
N ASP A 23 -0.97 -3.41 -17.20
CA ASP A 23 -2.04 -2.47 -17.60
C ASP A 23 -1.61 -1.46 -18.69
N GLY A 24 -0.83 -1.93 -19.68
CA GLY A 24 -0.34 -1.08 -20.76
C GLY A 24 0.90 -0.22 -20.44
N GLN A 25 1.48 -0.31 -19.24
CA GLN A 25 2.62 0.49 -18.79
C GLN A 25 3.84 -0.38 -18.48
N PHE A 26 5.04 0.17 -18.70
CA PHE A 26 6.30 -0.42 -18.27
C PHE A 26 6.67 0.13 -16.89
N GLU A 27 6.92 -0.76 -15.94
CA GLU A 27 7.28 -0.43 -14.56
C GLU A 27 8.64 -1.07 -14.22
N PRO A 28 9.51 -0.42 -13.44
CA PRO A 28 10.70 -1.08 -12.90
C PRO A 28 10.34 -2.31 -12.07
N SER A 29 11.17 -3.36 -12.14
CA SER A 29 11.01 -4.57 -11.34
C SER A 29 11.99 -4.60 -10.18
N ASP A 30 11.49 -4.95 -9.00
CA ASP A 30 12.31 -5.21 -7.80
C ASP A 30 12.81 -6.68 -7.74
N GLY A 31 12.55 -7.45 -8.82
CA GLY A 31 13.01 -8.82 -9.03
C GLY A 31 11.90 -9.87 -8.87
N PRO A 32 12.04 -11.05 -9.49
CA PRO A 32 10.93 -12.01 -9.61
C PRO A 32 10.31 -12.47 -8.28
N ALA A 33 11.13 -12.59 -7.23
CA ALA A 33 10.64 -13.01 -5.91
C ALA A 33 9.74 -11.95 -5.26
N VAL A 34 10.07 -10.66 -5.39
CA VAL A 34 9.27 -9.56 -4.85
C VAL A 34 7.97 -9.44 -5.63
N GLU A 35 8.04 -9.52 -6.96
CA GLU A 35 6.84 -9.48 -7.81
C GLU A 35 5.85 -10.59 -7.43
N GLN A 36 6.32 -11.85 -7.41
CA GLN A 36 5.47 -13.01 -7.17
C GLN A 36 4.94 -13.08 -5.73
N ALA A 37 5.72 -12.64 -4.74
CA ALA A 37 5.33 -12.75 -3.34
C ALA A 37 4.56 -11.53 -2.83
N VAL A 38 4.81 -10.34 -3.37
CA VAL A 38 4.28 -9.06 -2.87
C VAL A 38 3.41 -8.36 -3.90
N HIS A 39 3.95 -8.00 -5.06
CA HIS A 39 3.26 -7.11 -5.99
C HIS A 39 2.08 -7.78 -6.69
N ASP A 40 2.28 -8.92 -7.34
CA ASP A 40 1.22 -9.60 -8.10
C ASP A 40 0.04 -9.97 -7.19
N PRO A 41 0.25 -10.62 -6.02
CA PRO A 41 -0.85 -10.94 -5.13
C PRO A 41 -1.56 -9.70 -4.57
N PHE A 42 -0.85 -8.58 -4.41
CA PHE A 42 -1.47 -7.33 -4.02
C PHE A 42 -2.41 -6.84 -5.12
N TRP A 43 -1.92 -6.71 -6.36
CA TRP A 43 -2.69 -6.20 -7.50
C TRP A 43 -3.92 -7.04 -7.79
N ASP A 44 -3.81 -8.36 -7.69
CA ASP A 44 -4.94 -9.28 -7.82
C ASP A 44 -6.04 -8.98 -6.80
N LEU A 45 -5.68 -8.80 -5.52
CA LEU A 45 -6.63 -8.55 -4.44
C LEU A 45 -7.32 -7.19 -4.55
N VAL A 46 -6.63 -6.18 -5.08
CA VAL A 46 -7.19 -4.83 -5.24
C VAL A 46 -7.86 -4.62 -6.60
N SER A 47 -7.97 -5.64 -7.46
CA SER A 47 -8.56 -5.52 -8.81
C SER A 47 -10.05 -5.14 -8.83
N HIS A 48 -10.80 -5.47 -7.77
CA HIS A 48 -12.24 -5.19 -7.68
C HIS A 48 -12.54 -3.68 -7.53
N ALA A 49 -13.64 -3.20 -8.13
CA ALA A 49 -14.03 -1.77 -8.16
C ALA A 49 -14.10 -1.07 -6.78
N ARG A 50 -14.43 -1.84 -5.74
CA ARG A 50 -14.45 -1.33 -4.35
C ARG A 50 -13.10 -0.79 -3.86
N TRP A 51 -12.00 -1.15 -4.54
CA TRP A 51 -10.62 -0.81 -4.18
C TRP A 51 -10.01 0.26 -5.09
N ASP A 52 -10.80 0.96 -5.90
CA ASP A 52 -10.29 1.93 -6.88
C ASP A 52 -9.39 3.00 -6.27
N ASN A 53 -9.76 3.53 -5.10
CA ASN A 53 -8.93 4.50 -4.37
C ASN A 53 -7.60 3.88 -3.93
N VAL A 54 -7.62 2.63 -3.48
CA VAL A 54 -6.41 1.90 -3.05
C VAL A 54 -5.48 1.66 -4.24
N ARG A 55 -6.03 1.23 -5.39
CA ARG A 55 -5.25 1.06 -6.63
C ARG A 55 -4.65 2.36 -7.11
N THR A 56 -5.45 3.42 -7.13
CA THR A 56 -5.02 4.75 -7.61
C THR A 56 -3.88 5.29 -6.76
N ASP A 57 -4.04 5.29 -5.44
CA ASP A 57 -2.99 5.77 -4.54
C ASP A 57 -1.72 4.88 -4.62
N MET A 58 -1.85 3.55 -4.75
CA MET A 58 -0.67 2.69 -4.88
C MET A 58 0.07 2.88 -6.21
N ARG A 59 -0.65 3.05 -7.33
CA ARG A 59 -0.02 3.37 -8.62
C ARG A 59 0.70 4.71 -8.57
N GLN A 60 0.09 5.71 -7.94
CA GLN A 60 0.73 7.01 -7.73
C GLN A 60 2.00 6.89 -6.88
N ALA A 61 1.98 6.04 -5.83
CA ALA A 61 3.16 5.78 -5.00
C ALA A 61 4.33 5.21 -5.81
N LEU A 62 4.09 4.17 -6.62
CA LEU A 62 5.11 3.58 -7.48
C LEU A 62 5.59 4.56 -8.56
N SER A 63 4.66 5.22 -9.25
CA SER A 63 5.00 6.23 -10.26
C SER A 63 5.89 7.34 -9.70
N LEU A 64 5.66 7.79 -8.46
CA LEU A 64 6.49 8.81 -7.83
C LEU A 64 7.85 8.25 -7.38
N ARG A 65 7.89 7.01 -6.86
CA ARG A 65 9.15 6.33 -6.53
C ARG A 65 10.06 6.25 -7.76
N ASP A 66 9.50 5.80 -8.88
CA ASP A 66 10.26 5.47 -10.08
C ASP A 66 10.72 6.70 -10.85
N ASN A 67 9.96 7.81 -10.77
CA ASN A 67 10.30 9.07 -11.43
C ASN A 67 10.94 10.12 -10.50
N GLY A 68 11.30 9.75 -9.26
CA GLY A 68 11.89 10.67 -8.29
C GLY A 68 10.95 11.81 -7.84
N GLY A 69 9.64 11.57 -7.90
CA GLY A 69 8.62 12.52 -7.47
C GLY A 69 8.50 12.65 -5.95
N PRO A 70 7.76 13.66 -5.46
CA PRO A 70 7.66 13.94 -4.03
C PRO A 70 6.77 12.94 -3.28
N ASN A 71 7.19 12.59 -2.07
CA ASN A 71 6.42 11.85 -1.05
C ASN A 71 5.72 10.54 -1.53
N PRO A 72 6.38 9.63 -2.27
CA PRO A 72 5.80 8.35 -2.66
C PRO A 72 5.23 7.52 -1.49
N ALA A 73 5.92 7.48 -0.35
CA ALA A 73 5.46 6.74 0.84
C ALA A 73 4.13 7.26 1.42
N LEU A 74 3.84 8.56 1.26
CA LEU A 74 2.56 9.14 1.67
C LEU A 74 1.40 8.53 0.88
N TYR A 75 1.56 8.33 -0.43
CA TYR A 75 0.52 7.73 -1.26
C TYR A 75 0.29 6.27 -0.91
N ALA A 76 1.35 5.49 -0.67
CA ALA A 76 1.21 4.11 -0.20
C ALA A 76 0.50 4.04 1.17
N ALA A 77 0.85 4.95 2.09
CA ALA A 77 0.18 5.03 3.39
C ALA A 77 -1.31 5.42 3.27
N ARG A 78 -1.67 6.29 2.32
CA ARG A 78 -3.09 6.62 2.01
C ARG A 78 -3.85 5.42 1.47
N ALA A 79 -3.23 4.61 0.62
CA ALA A 79 -3.81 3.36 0.14
C ALA A 79 -4.09 2.38 1.29
N LEU A 80 -3.15 2.27 2.24
CA LEU A 80 -3.33 1.46 3.46
C LEU A 80 -4.44 2.01 4.36
N GLU A 81 -4.47 3.33 4.59
CA GLU A 81 -5.53 3.97 5.38
C GLU A 81 -6.91 3.75 4.77
N SER A 82 -7.03 3.89 3.44
CA SER A 82 -8.26 3.61 2.69
C SER A 82 -8.67 2.15 2.84
N THR A 83 -7.72 1.21 2.78
CA THR A 83 -7.98 -0.21 2.99
C THR A 83 -8.57 -0.48 4.38
N LEU A 84 -7.94 0.07 5.43
CA LEU A 84 -8.40 -0.07 6.81
C LEU A 84 -9.84 0.47 6.95
N LYS A 85 -10.12 1.64 6.38
CA LYS A 85 -11.46 2.24 6.39
C LYS A 85 -12.50 1.39 5.68
N ILE A 86 -12.19 0.89 4.48
CA ILE A 86 -13.11 0.04 3.70
C ILE A 86 -13.41 -1.26 4.45
N VAL A 87 -12.39 -1.91 5.03
CA VAL A 87 -12.58 -3.14 5.80
C VAL A 87 -13.44 -2.88 7.04
N SER A 88 -13.13 -1.87 7.85
CA SER A 88 -13.94 -1.54 9.04
C SER A 88 -15.37 -1.11 8.66
N SER A 89 -15.53 -0.34 7.58
CA SER A 89 -16.84 0.09 7.09
C SER A 89 -17.70 -1.07 6.63
N GLY A 90 -17.14 -1.99 5.83
CA GLY A 90 -17.85 -3.18 5.36
C GLY A 90 -18.32 -4.12 6.47
N LYS A 91 -17.75 -3.98 7.67
CA LYS A 91 -18.15 -4.74 8.87
C LYS A 91 -19.02 -3.91 9.84
N GLY A 92 -19.35 -2.66 9.51
CA GLY A 92 -20.16 -1.78 10.35
C GLY A 92 -19.46 -1.31 11.63
N TRP A 93 -18.12 -1.32 11.67
CA TRP A 93 -17.34 -0.99 12.86
C TRP A 93 -16.96 0.48 13.00
N LEU A 94 -17.17 1.27 11.94
CA LEU A 94 -16.93 2.71 11.97
C LEU A 94 -18.13 3.44 12.59
N THR A 95 -17.83 4.43 13.42
CA THR A 95 -18.80 5.26 14.12
C THR A 95 -18.98 6.64 13.49
N GLY A 96 -18.13 7.01 12.53
CA GLY A 96 -18.09 8.32 11.90
C GLY A 96 -17.39 9.39 12.75
N ARG A 97 -16.81 9.01 13.90
CA ARG A 97 -16.09 9.91 14.82
C ARG A 97 -14.58 9.67 14.85
N GLU A 98 -14.09 8.79 13.98
CA GLU A 98 -12.67 8.45 13.87
C GLU A 98 -11.87 9.66 13.39
N ARG A 99 -10.84 10.07 14.14
CA ARG A 99 -10.04 11.27 13.85
C ARG A 99 -8.81 10.99 12.98
N GLY A 100 -8.59 9.74 12.59
CA GLY A 100 -7.48 9.32 11.75
C GLY A 100 -7.25 7.81 11.77
N ALA A 101 -6.20 7.35 11.09
CA ALA A 101 -5.87 5.94 10.93
C ALA A 101 -5.78 5.18 12.27
N ALA A 102 -5.21 5.78 13.32
CA ALA A 102 -5.10 5.14 14.64
C ALA A 102 -6.45 4.73 15.23
N ASN A 103 -7.48 5.58 15.10
CA ASN A 103 -8.83 5.25 15.58
C ASN A 103 -9.48 4.16 14.73
N VAL A 104 -9.23 4.16 13.41
CA VAL A 104 -9.70 3.08 12.55
C VAL A 104 -9.05 1.75 12.95
N ILE A 105 -7.75 1.75 13.25
CA ILE A 105 -7.02 0.57 13.75
C ILE A 105 -7.59 0.08 15.09
N ASP A 106 -7.99 0.99 15.99
CA ASP A 106 -8.66 0.63 17.25
C ASP A 106 -9.93 -0.19 16.99
N THR A 107 -10.69 0.12 15.93
CA THR A 107 -11.89 -0.66 15.58
C THR A 107 -11.54 -2.09 15.14
N LEU A 108 -10.38 -2.32 14.53
CA LEU A 108 -9.98 -3.64 14.02
C LEU A 108 -9.44 -4.55 15.12
N VAL A 109 -8.73 -4.00 16.11
CA VAL A 109 -8.16 -4.79 17.24
C VAL A 109 -9.16 -5.01 18.38
N SER A 110 -10.28 -4.27 18.37
CA SER A 110 -11.31 -4.35 19.39
C SER A 110 -11.84 -5.78 19.56
N SER A 111 -11.82 -6.30 20.79
CA SER A 111 -12.44 -7.58 21.13
C SER A 111 -13.95 -7.58 20.91
N LYS A 112 -14.60 -6.41 21.05
CA LYS A 112 -16.04 -6.25 20.79
C LYS A 112 -16.40 -6.47 19.31
N ASN A 113 -15.43 -6.27 18.42
CA ASN A 113 -15.59 -6.43 16.98
C ASN A 113 -15.07 -7.80 16.50
N GLY A 114 -14.80 -8.74 17.42
CA GLY A 114 -14.30 -10.07 17.06
C GLY A 114 -12.81 -10.12 16.71
N ARG A 115 -12.03 -9.04 16.99
CA ARG A 115 -10.57 -8.96 16.83
C ARG A 115 -10.08 -9.42 15.44
N PHE A 116 -10.09 -8.49 14.49
CA PHE A 116 -9.66 -8.74 13.11
C PHE A 116 -8.13 -8.76 12.95
N ILE A 117 -7.44 -7.99 13.78
CA ILE A 117 -5.98 -7.96 13.88
C ILE A 117 -5.57 -8.09 15.35
N GLU A 118 -4.36 -8.60 15.58
CA GLU A 118 -3.80 -8.71 16.92
C GLU A 118 -3.19 -7.39 17.43
N PRO A 119 -3.01 -7.22 18.76
CA PRO A 119 -2.46 -6.00 19.35
C PRO A 119 -1.11 -5.58 18.76
N TRP A 120 -0.21 -6.54 18.52
CA TRP A 120 1.10 -6.26 17.96
C TRP A 120 1.01 -5.72 16.52
N GLU A 121 0.02 -6.17 15.73
CA GLU A 121 -0.23 -5.67 14.38
C GLU A 121 -0.76 -4.25 14.44
N ALA A 122 -1.68 -3.98 15.37
CA ALA A 122 -2.21 -2.64 15.61
C ALA A 122 -1.12 -1.65 16.03
N GLU A 123 -0.24 -2.06 16.94
CA GLU A 123 0.92 -1.26 17.39
C GLU A 123 1.86 -0.93 16.23
N MET A 124 2.22 -1.94 15.43
CA MET A 124 3.08 -1.78 14.26
C MET A 124 2.45 -0.83 13.21
N LEU A 125 1.16 -1.00 12.88
CA LEU A 125 0.46 -0.11 11.97
C LEU A 125 0.40 1.33 12.50
N LYS A 126 0.02 1.53 13.77
CA LYS A 126 -0.03 2.86 14.39
C LYS A 126 1.33 3.53 14.37
N ARG A 127 2.40 2.80 14.66
CA ARG A 127 3.76 3.32 14.63
C ARG A 127 4.18 3.73 13.23
N PHE A 128 3.88 2.90 12.22
CA PHE A 128 4.12 3.25 10.83
C PHE A 128 3.40 4.55 10.43
N PHE A 129 2.11 4.70 10.75
CA PHE A 129 1.39 5.95 10.46
C PHE A 129 1.97 7.17 11.19
N ALA A 130 2.40 6.99 12.44
CA ALA A 130 3.01 8.06 13.22
C ALA A 130 4.34 8.53 12.64
N ASP A 131 5.19 7.60 12.21
CA ASP A 131 6.57 7.91 11.81
C ASP A 131 6.72 8.18 10.31
N VAL A 132 5.88 7.58 9.46
CA VAL A 132 5.99 7.68 7.99
C VAL A 132 4.93 8.60 7.39
N ARG A 133 3.66 8.46 7.79
CA ARG A 133 2.56 9.22 7.17
C ARG A 133 2.38 10.61 7.76
N ASN A 134 2.40 10.73 9.08
CA ASN A 134 2.00 11.97 9.75
C ASN A 134 2.96 13.15 9.50
N PRO A 135 4.29 12.98 9.47
CA PRO A 135 5.20 14.09 9.16
C PRO A 135 4.96 14.70 7.77
N ASP A 136 4.64 13.85 6.79
CA ASP A 136 4.36 14.30 5.42
C ASP A 136 2.95 14.90 5.28
N ALA A 137 1.99 14.44 6.08
CA ALA A 137 0.59 14.87 6.00
C ALA A 137 0.28 16.15 6.79
N HIS A 138 1.01 16.43 7.88
CA HIS A 138 0.70 17.55 8.78
C HIS A 138 1.62 18.77 8.63
N GLY A 139 2.61 18.70 7.74
CA GLY A 139 3.62 19.75 7.55
C GLY A 139 4.62 19.78 8.71
N ALA A 140 5.87 20.11 8.42
CA ALA A 140 6.95 20.04 9.41
C ALA A 140 7.10 21.32 10.28
N GLY A 141 6.26 22.34 10.06
CA GLY A 141 6.41 23.62 10.74
C GLY A 141 7.78 24.25 10.47
N ALA A 142 8.57 24.47 11.52
CA ALA A 142 9.94 24.99 11.43
C ALA A 142 11.01 23.89 11.29
N ASP A 143 10.64 22.62 11.49
CA ASP A 143 11.57 21.50 11.38
C ASP A 143 11.72 21.04 9.92
N PRO A 144 12.86 20.45 9.54
CA PRO A 144 12.98 19.82 8.23
C PRO A 144 12.02 18.63 8.13
N GLN A 145 11.30 18.50 7.01
CA GLN A 145 10.53 17.28 6.75
C GLN A 145 11.48 16.07 6.78
N PRO A 146 11.19 15.03 7.60
CA PRO A 146 11.98 13.83 7.57
C PRO A 146 11.87 13.20 6.18
N LYS A 147 13.01 13.09 5.48
CA LYS A 147 13.06 12.48 4.15
C LYS A 147 13.50 11.04 4.29
N LEU A 148 12.64 10.14 3.83
CA LEU A 148 13.03 8.75 3.64
C LEU A 148 14.09 8.67 2.54
N THR A 149 15.08 7.81 2.74
CA THR A 149 15.99 7.41 1.66
C THR A 149 15.22 6.64 0.58
N PRO A 150 15.77 6.46 -0.64
CA PRO A 150 15.15 5.63 -1.66
C PRO A 150 14.83 4.21 -1.16
N ILE A 151 15.73 3.60 -0.40
CA ILE A 151 15.53 2.26 0.17
C ILE A 151 14.40 2.26 1.21
N GLN A 152 14.35 3.27 2.09
CA GLN A 152 13.26 3.39 3.06
C GLN A 152 11.91 3.66 2.38
N THR A 153 11.92 4.38 1.26
CA THR A 153 10.73 4.63 0.44
C THR A 153 10.19 3.33 -0.17
N SER A 154 11.05 2.54 -0.82
CA SER A 154 10.65 1.24 -1.36
C SER A 154 10.11 0.32 -0.27
N TRP A 155 10.84 0.24 0.86
CA TRP A 155 10.40 -0.54 2.01
C TRP A 155 9.04 -0.09 2.54
N ALA A 156 8.77 1.21 2.63
CA ALA A 156 7.48 1.72 3.11
C ALA A 156 6.32 1.39 2.15
N ILE A 157 6.57 1.41 0.84
CA ILE A 157 5.60 1.00 -0.18
C ILE A 157 5.31 -0.49 -0.07
N GLU A 158 6.34 -1.33 -0.06
CA GLU A 158 6.21 -2.78 0.05
C GLU A 158 5.53 -3.18 1.36
N PHE A 159 5.87 -2.52 2.47
CA PHE A 159 5.20 -2.68 3.75
C PHE A 159 3.69 -2.43 3.60
N CYS A 160 3.28 -1.32 2.98
CA CYS A 160 1.87 -1.03 2.74
C CYS A 160 1.20 -2.12 1.89
N MET A 161 1.85 -2.58 0.81
CA MET A 161 1.32 -3.65 -0.04
C MET A 161 1.15 -4.96 0.74
N ILE A 162 2.12 -5.34 1.58
CA ILE A 162 2.07 -6.53 2.43
C ILE A 162 0.95 -6.41 3.47
N SER A 163 0.82 -5.27 4.14
CA SER A 163 -0.24 -5.02 5.13
C SER A 163 -1.62 -5.08 4.49
N ILE A 164 -1.81 -4.44 3.32
CA ILE A 164 -3.06 -4.49 2.57
C ILE A 164 -3.38 -5.94 2.18
N LYS A 165 -2.44 -6.65 1.56
CA LYS A 165 -2.61 -8.07 1.21
C LYS A 165 -3.02 -8.92 2.41
N SER A 166 -2.37 -8.72 3.56
CA SER A 166 -2.67 -9.44 4.80
C SER A 166 -4.08 -9.16 5.30
N LEU A 167 -4.54 -7.90 5.26
CA LEU A 167 -5.90 -7.52 5.64
C LEU A 167 -6.94 -8.11 4.70
N LEU A 168 -6.70 -8.06 3.39
CA LEU A 168 -7.66 -8.50 2.38
C LEU A 168 -7.83 -10.02 2.35
N ARG A 169 -6.79 -10.79 2.71
CA ARG A 169 -6.88 -12.27 2.80
C ARG A 169 -7.68 -12.77 4.01
N ARG A 170 -8.00 -11.91 4.98
CA ARG A 170 -8.78 -12.24 6.19
C ARG A 170 -10.27 -11.92 6.04
N GLY A 171 -10.63 -11.10 5.05
CA GLY A 171 -11.99 -10.61 4.81
C GLY A 171 -12.72 -11.46 3.80
#